data_AF-A0A7I5EC93-F1
#
_entry.id   AF-A0A7I5EC93-F1
#
_cell.length_a   1.000
_cell.length_b   1.000
_cell.length_c   1.000
_cell.angle_alpha   90.00
_cell.angle_beta   90.00
_cell.angle_gamma   90.00
#
_symmetry.space_group_name_H-M   'P 1'
#
loop_
_entity.id
_entity.type
_entity.pdbx_description
1 polymer ?
#
loop_
_entity_poly.entity_id
_entity_poly.type
_entity_poly.pdbx_seq_one_letter_code
_entity_poly.pdbx_strand_id
1 'polypeptide(L)'
;MLLTLSILAYLLANVATEDIKAELEPLYQQFEKWCINGTVEAAVDLYHSQGVMVNKGVNSTYGRRNTRRWLLSRHEWLQDS
;
A
#
# COMPACT_ATOMS: atom_id res chain seq x y z
N MET A 1 -9.55 35.63 15.99
CA MET A 1 -8.22 35.23 15.48
C MET A 1 -7.89 33.75 15.72
N LEU A 2 -8.15 33.16 16.89
CA LEU A 2 -7.95 31.71 17.11
C LEU A 2 -8.85 30.83 16.21
N LEU A 3 -10.15 31.15 16.11
CA LEU A 3 -11.10 30.41 15.25
C LEU A 3 -10.72 30.42 13.76
N THR A 4 -10.23 31.54 13.25
CA THR A 4 -9.82 31.67 11.84
C THR A 4 -8.55 30.87 11.53
N LEU A 5 -7.63 30.77 12.49
CA LEU A 5 -6.43 29.95 12.35
C LEU A 5 -6.76 28.44 12.36
N SER A 6 -7.70 28.01 13.22
CA SER A 6 -8.15 26.62 13.26
C SER A 6 -8.83 26.16 11.97
N ILE A 7 -9.69 27.02 11.38
CA ILE A 7 -10.35 26.73 10.10
C ILE A 7 -9.33 26.63 8.96
N LEU A 8 -8.34 27.53 8.93
CA LEU A 8 -7.28 27.50 7.92
C LEU A 8 -6.42 26.23 8.03
N ALA A 9 -6.03 25.82 9.24
CA ALA A 9 -5.27 24.60 9.46
C ALA A 9 -6.05 23.34 9.01
N TYR A 10 -7.37 23.30 9.29
CA TYR A 10 -8.23 22.21 8.86
C TYR A 10 -8.34 22.12 7.33
N LEU A 11 -8.51 23.27 6.66
CA LEU A 11 -8.56 23.34 5.20
C LEU A 11 -7.24 22.90 4.56
N LEU A 12 -6.10 23.36 5.08
CA LEU A 12 -4.78 22.94 4.60
C LEU A 12 -4.54 21.45 4.79
N ALA A 13 -4.96 20.87 5.92
CA ALA A 13 -4.85 19.43 6.17
C ALA A 13 -5.72 18.60 5.20
N ASN A 14 -6.94 19.07 4.89
CA ASN A 14 -7.80 18.38 3.94
C ASN A 14 -7.26 18.46 2.50
N VAL A 15 -6.77 19.62 2.07
CA VAL A 15 -6.14 19.77 0.74
C VAL A 15 -4.92 18.85 0.63
N ALA A 16 -4.04 18.84 1.64
CA ALA A 16 -2.89 17.94 1.64
C ALA A 16 -3.30 16.46 1.63
N THR A 17 -4.41 16.10 2.26
CA THR A 17 -4.93 14.72 2.25
C THR A 17 -5.41 14.32 0.86
N GLU A 18 -6.15 15.20 0.17
CA GLU A 18 -6.61 14.93 -1.20
C GLU A 18 -5.43 14.84 -2.18
N ASP A 19 -4.42 15.70 -2.05
CA ASP A 19 -3.21 15.63 -2.88
C ASP A 19 -2.44 14.32 -2.67
N ILE A 20 -2.25 13.91 -1.40
CA ILE A 20 -1.61 12.63 -1.06
C ILE A 20 -2.42 11.46 -1.63
N LYS A 21 -3.76 11.51 -1.54
CA LYS A 21 -4.62 10.47 -2.08
C LYS A 21 -4.48 10.38 -3.61
N ALA A 22 -4.52 11.51 -4.30
CA ALA A 22 -4.39 11.57 -5.75
C ALA A 22 -3.05 10.99 -6.23
N GLU A 23 -1.96 11.19 -5.47
CA GLU A 23 -0.64 10.64 -5.77
C GLU A 23 -0.55 9.13 -5.46
N LEU A 24 -1.14 8.67 -4.34
CA LEU A 24 -1.04 7.27 -3.91
C LEU A 24 -2.00 6.32 -4.63
N GLU A 25 -3.18 6.79 -5.02
CA GLU A 25 -4.21 5.98 -5.68
C GLU A 25 -3.71 5.23 -6.93
N PRO A 26 -2.99 5.85 -7.88
CA PRO A 26 -2.44 5.11 -9.03
C PRO A 26 -1.41 4.06 -8.61
N LEU A 27 -0.62 4.31 -7.55
CA LEU A 27 0.36 3.36 -7.03
C LEU A 27 -0.33 2.13 -6.40
N TYR A 28 -1.43 2.34 -5.67
CA TYR A 28 -2.23 1.23 -5.13
C TYR A 28 -2.86 0.39 -6.25
N GLN A 29 -3.44 1.02 -7.27
CA GLN A 29 -4.01 0.31 -8.42
C GLN A 29 -2.94 -0.48 -9.19
N GLN A 30 -1.74 0.09 -9.33
CA GLN A 30 -0.61 -0.59 -9.97
C GLN A 30 -0.12 -1.78 -9.14
N PHE A 31 -0.01 -1.61 -7.82
CA PHE A 31 0.34 -2.69 -6.90
C PHE A 31 -0.65 -3.87 -6.98
N GLU A 32 -1.96 -3.58 -7.01
CA GLU A 32 -3.00 -4.61 -7.17
C GLU A 32 -2.84 -5.39 -8.48
N LYS A 33 -2.65 -4.68 -9.60
CA LYS A 33 -2.41 -5.31 -10.91
C LYS A 33 -1.18 -6.20 -10.90
N TRP A 34 -0.07 -5.77 -10.29
CA TRP A 34 1.14 -6.57 -10.20
C TRP A 34 1.00 -7.79 -9.28
N CYS A 35 0.21 -7.69 -8.22
CA CYS A 35 -0.14 -8.84 -7.38
C CYS A 35 -0.95 -9.89 -8.15
N ILE A 36 -1.88 -9.47 -9.01
CA ILE A 36 -2.72 -10.37 -9.83
C ILE A 36 -1.90 -11.01 -10.96
N ASN A 37 -1.08 -10.21 -11.66
CA ASN A 37 -0.35 -10.65 -12.85
C ASN A 37 0.97 -11.37 -12.54
N GLY A 38 1.27 -11.65 -11.27
CA GLY A 38 2.50 -12.36 -10.88
C GLY A 38 3.78 -11.54 -10.99
N THR A 39 3.69 -10.23 -11.16
CA THR A 39 4.86 -9.34 -11.23
C THR A 39 5.33 -8.98 -9.81
N VAL A 40 5.67 -10.01 -9.02
CA VAL A 40 5.91 -9.88 -7.57
C VAL A 40 7.08 -8.95 -7.26
N GLU A 41 8.16 -8.96 -8.04
CA GLU A 41 9.29 -8.05 -7.81
C GLU A 41 8.88 -6.58 -7.91
N ALA A 42 8.10 -6.23 -8.94
CA ALA A 42 7.61 -4.86 -9.12
C ALA A 42 6.64 -4.45 -8.00
N ALA A 43 5.77 -5.37 -7.55
CA ALA A 43 4.88 -5.13 -6.41
C ALA A 43 5.66 -4.85 -5.11
N VAL A 44 6.73 -5.62 -4.87
CA VAL A 44 7.56 -5.52 -3.67
C VAL A 44 8.37 -4.22 -3.65
N ASP A 45 8.73 -3.65 -4.81
CA ASP A 45 9.47 -2.39 -4.90
C ASP A 45 8.66 -1.17 -4.50
N LEU A 46 7.33 -1.19 -4.71
CA LEU A 46 6.41 -0.17 -4.15
C LEU A 46 6.26 -0.29 -2.63
N TYR A 47 6.77 -1.37 -2.03
CA TYR A 47 6.63 -1.61 -0.61
C TYR A 47 7.73 -0.95 0.21
N HIS A 48 7.31 -0.21 1.23
CA HIS A 48 8.23 0.40 2.18
C HIS A 48 9.00 -0.69 2.96
N SER A 49 10.27 -0.44 3.27
CA SER A 49 11.13 -1.42 3.96
C SER A 49 10.61 -1.81 5.35
N GLN A 50 9.87 -0.89 6.00
CA GLN A 50 9.19 -1.09 7.29
C GLN A 50 7.71 -1.47 7.16
N GLY A 51 7.22 -1.68 5.94
CA GLY A 51 5.82 -2.05 5.70
C GLY A 51 5.45 -3.39 6.33
N VAL A 52 4.18 -3.51 6.72
CA VAL A 52 3.59 -4.74 7.27
C VAL A 52 2.41 -5.14 6.40
N MET A 53 2.49 -6.32 5.80
CA MET A 53 1.40 -6.88 5.02
C MET A 53 0.58 -7.80 5.91
N VAL A 54 -0.72 -7.56 6.00
CA VAL A 54 -1.63 -8.32 6.88
C VAL A 54 -2.64 -9.07 6.04
N ASN A 55 -2.64 -10.39 6.16
CA ASN A 55 -3.74 -11.22 5.72
C ASN A 55 -4.70 -11.39 6.92
N LYS A 56 -5.82 -10.67 6.89
CA LYS A 56 -6.75 -10.59 8.01
C LYS A 56 -7.23 -11.98 8.43
N GLY A 57 -7.06 -12.30 9.71
CA GLY A 57 -7.46 -13.59 10.28
C GLY A 57 -6.52 -14.76 9.99
N VAL A 58 -5.41 -14.53 9.27
CA VAL A 58 -4.47 -15.59 8.90
C VAL A 58 -3.08 -15.30 9.48
N ASN A 59 -2.41 -14.25 8.99
CA ASN A 59 -1.06 -13.89 9.43
C ASN A 59 -0.68 -12.46 9.05
N SER A 60 0.45 -12.00 9.58
CA SER A 60 1.12 -10.77 9.17
C SER A 60 2.57 -11.06 8.78
N THR A 61 3.08 -10.27 7.84
CA THR A 61 4.44 -10.38 7.33
C THR A 61 5.13 -9.02 7.38
N TYR A 62 6.36 -9.01 7.88
CA TYR A 62 7.13 -7.80 8.17
C TYR A 62 8.32 -7.66 7.24
N GLY A 63 8.43 -6.49 6.62
CA GLY A 63 9.57 -6.10 5.83
C GLY A 63 9.64 -6.75 4.45
N ARG A 64 10.30 -6.03 3.53
CA ARG A 64 10.32 -6.33 2.09
C ARG A 64 10.65 -7.78 1.75
N ARG A 65 11.68 -8.37 2.38
CA ARG A 65 12.13 -9.74 2.11
C ARG A 65 11.04 -10.77 2.41
N ASN A 66 10.36 -10.64 3.54
CA ASN A 66 9.33 -11.60 3.91
C ASN A 66 8.07 -11.37 3.08
N THR A 67 7.69 -10.12 2.79
CA THR A 67 6.56 -9.79 1.91
C THR A 67 6.77 -10.37 0.52
N ARG A 68 7.98 -10.28 -0.05
CA ARG A 68 8.36 -10.91 -1.31
C ARG A 68 8.13 -12.42 -1.29
N ARG A 69 8.70 -13.09 -0.28
CA ARG A 69 8.56 -14.56 -0.13
C ARG A 69 7.09 -14.97 -0.06
N TRP A 70 6.30 -14.21 0.69
CA TRP A 70 4.88 -14.47 0.84
C TRP A 70 4.11 -14.30 -0.48
N LEU A 71 4.33 -13.19 -1.20
CA LEU A 71 3.69 -12.94 -2.49
C LEU A 71 4.04 -14.02 -3.54
N LEU A 72 5.29 -14.47 -3.57
CA LEU A 72 5.71 -15.58 -4.45
C LEU A 72 4.95 -16.88 -4.13
N SER A 73 4.88 -17.27 -2.84
CA SER A 73 4.17 -18.48 -2.44
C SER A 73 2.66 -18.43 -2.72
N ARG A 74 2.06 -17.23 -2.71
CA ARG A 74 0.65 -17.05 -3.03
C ARG A 74 0.38 -17.17 -4.54
N HIS A 75 1.29 -16.67 -5.37
CA HIS A 75 1.15 -16.78 -6.82
C HIS A 75 1.26 -18.24 -7.30
N GLU A 76 2.18 -19.01 -6.72
CA GLU A 76 2.28 -20.46 -6.98
C GLU A 76 0.95 -21.17 -6.65
N TRP A 77 0.34 -20.86 -5.49
CA TRP A 77 -0.96 -21.42 -5.12
C TRP A 77 -2.10 -21.07 -6.08
N LEU A 78 -2.12 -19.85 -6.63
CA LEU A 78 -3.15 -19.39 -7.59
C LEU A 78 -3.00 -20.01 -8.99
N GLN A 79 -1.82 -20.54 -9.34
CA GLN A 79 -1.62 -21.22 -10.62
C GLN A 79 -2.03 -22.69 -10.60
N ASP A 80 -2.06 -23.31 -9.41
CA ASP A 80 -2.41 -24.72 -9.19
C ASP A 80 -3.91 -24.95 -8.90
N SER A 81 -4.70 -23.88 -8.84
CA SER A 81 -6.15 -23.87 -8.51
C SER A 81 -7.01 -23.40 -9.67
#